data_AF-A0A1E7JDG6-F1
#
_entry.id   AF-A0A1E7JDG6-F1
#
_cell.length_a   1.000
_cell.length_b   1.000
_cell.length_c   1.000
_cell.angle_alpha   90.00
_cell.angle_beta   90.00
_cell.angle_gamma   90.00
#
_symmetry.space_group_name_H-M   'P 1'
#
loop_
_entity.id
_entity.type
_entity.pdbx_description
1 polymer ?
#
loop_
_entity_poly.entity_id
_entity_poly.type
_entity_poly.pdbx_seq_one_letter_code
_entity_poly.pdbx_strand_id
1 'polypeptide(L)'
;MKVILISMPDVVPIIIHETAIHMPNLGIASVGGHIDEEHNVYLIDLIRKRRSARKYLTRTLGKIRPDLVGLSAMAWQYDTCIRLAKLTKHLLPGVKIVIGGYHATLMSKEIAQSPEAEWIDFMIRGEGEEACRRLVNALAGKDQFSSIPSLSYKEGQDFVHNPRGKTLDLSRLKLPIRDKRRLTWGYHIMYNKIELMETSRGCTRSCNFCSMKHMYGRTFRTFPIRRVLADLDDIYYKRKTRWVFLVDDNMVLDPRRVIRLCDAIIERKYRNLNLVVQADCISMAQNEEMVRKMALAGFKSVFLGIESASKANLETAGKANVSGAARKAVENCHRYGVMVIGGMIFGFPEDDEEAVIRNYEYLNSIGADASYCQILTPYPKTEMRRALIDQGLVTNTDNYKLYSGLWANVKTRYLESDRLQYLFWYHRQKVLGWWDPSGIVQSQGQGWISIWMYAFKPALKVILGHVLKKHGWEGRYEREVRRWTRLNAFEDLD
;
A
#
# COMPACT_ATOMS: atom_id res chain seq x y z
N MET A 1 17.54 -0.94 25.79
CA MET A 1 16.08 -0.62 25.71
C MET A 1 15.32 -1.71 24.97
N LYS A 2 14.03 -1.83 25.22
CA LYS A 2 13.09 -2.71 24.51
C LYS A 2 12.16 -1.86 23.63
N VAL A 3 12.14 -2.13 22.34
CA VAL A 3 11.36 -1.40 21.33
C VAL A 3 10.40 -2.35 20.65
N ILE A 4 9.14 -1.94 20.51
CA ILE A 4 8.14 -2.66 19.70
C ILE A 4 7.67 -1.75 18.59
N LEU A 5 7.76 -2.17 17.34
CA LEU A 5 7.20 -1.47 16.19
C LEU A 5 5.94 -2.19 15.71
N ILE A 6 4.85 -1.45 15.50
CA ILE A 6 3.52 -1.99 15.24
C ILE A 6 2.98 -1.37 13.95
N SER A 7 2.49 -2.22 13.05
CA SER A 7 1.68 -1.79 11.90
C SER A 7 0.20 -2.00 12.16
N MET A 8 -0.62 -1.15 11.54
CA MET A 8 -2.05 -1.07 11.80
C MET A 8 -2.80 -2.34 11.35
N PRO A 9 -3.87 -2.71 12.06
CA PRO A 9 -4.67 -3.87 11.69
C PRO A 9 -5.39 -3.64 10.35
N ASP A 10 -5.82 -2.40 10.09
CA ASP A 10 -6.64 -1.88 8.99
C ASP A 10 -6.39 -2.48 7.59
N VAL A 11 -7.47 -2.77 6.85
CA VAL A 11 -7.44 -3.37 5.50
C VAL A 11 -8.48 -2.73 4.58
N VAL A 12 -8.24 -2.87 3.28
CA VAL A 12 -9.17 -2.54 2.20
C VAL A 12 -9.28 -3.77 1.30
N PRO A 13 -10.47 -4.12 0.77
CA PRO A 13 -10.57 -5.15 -0.24
C PRO A 13 -9.91 -4.68 -1.54
N ILE A 14 -8.67 -5.13 -1.78
CA ILE A 14 -7.86 -4.73 -2.95
C ILE A 14 -8.39 -5.36 -4.25
N ILE A 15 -8.74 -6.65 -4.23
CA ILE A 15 -9.16 -7.39 -5.45
C ILE A 15 -10.47 -8.14 -5.23
N ILE A 16 -10.50 -9.08 -4.28
CA ILE A 16 -11.64 -10.00 -4.09
C ILE A 16 -12.27 -9.81 -2.71
N HIS A 17 -11.46 -9.92 -1.66
CA HIS A 17 -11.92 -9.93 -0.27
C HIS A 17 -10.76 -9.52 0.64
N GLU A 18 -11.04 -8.89 1.78
CA GLU A 18 -10.03 -8.47 2.77
C GLU A 18 -9.13 -9.60 3.29
N THR A 19 -9.60 -10.85 3.28
CA THR A 19 -8.86 -12.01 3.80
C THR A 19 -7.95 -12.63 2.74
N ALA A 20 -8.06 -12.21 1.47
CA ALA A 20 -7.30 -12.81 0.39
C ALA A 20 -5.81 -12.40 0.44
N ILE A 21 -5.50 -11.25 1.04
CA ILE A 21 -4.16 -10.67 0.99
C ILE A 21 -3.82 -10.08 2.35
N HIS A 22 -2.87 -10.69 3.07
CA HIS A 22 -2.27 -10.13 4.28
C HIS A 22 -0.75 -10.11 4.11
N MET A 23 -0.20 -8.95 3.78
CA MET A 23 1.24 -8.76 3.61
C MET A 23 1.92 -8.34 4.92
N PRO A 24 3.20 -8.72 5.15
CA PRO A 24 3.99 -8.13 6.24
C PRO A 24 4.24 -6.64 5.98
N ASN A 25 4.50 -5.84 7.01
CA ASN A 25 4.86 -4.43 6.81
C ASN A 25 6.38 -4.25 6.66
N LEU A 26 6.84 -3.94 5.44
CA LEU A 26 8.26 -3.74 5.17
C LEU A 26 8.83 -2.51 5.88
N GLY A 27 8.03 -1.45 6.06
CA GLY A 27 8.47 -0.20 6.69
C GLY A 27 8.95 -0.41 8.12
N ILE A 28 8.13 -1.01 8.99
CA ILE A 28 8.55 -1.31 10.37
C ILE A 28 9.68 -2.35 10.40
N ALA A 29 9.74 -3.27 9.43
CA ALA A 29 10.80 -4.26 9.34
C ALA A 29 12.15 -3.65 8.96
N SER A 30 12.14 -2.67 8.05
CA SER A 30 13.31 -1.87 7.71
C SER A 30 13.74 -1.03 8.90
N VAL A 31 12.85 -0.21 9.49
CA VAL A 31 13.16 0.63 10.65
C VAL A 31 13.73 -0.19 11.81
N GLY A 32 13.09 -1.31 12.16
CA GLY A 32 13.56 -2.18 13.23
C GLY A 32 14.93 -2.79 12.95
N GLY A 33 15.24 -3.10 11.69
CA GLY A 33 16.54 -3.64 11.27
C GLY A 33 17.70 -2.64 11.39
N HIS A 34 17.39 -1.35 11.55
CA HIS A 34 18.38 -0.27 11.65
C HIS A 34 18.65 0.18 13.08
N ILE A 35 17.80 -0.18 14.04
CA ILE A 35 18.07 0.09 15.46
C ILE A 35 19.32 -0.71 15.89
N ASP A 36 20.16 -0.09 16.72
CA ASP A 36 21.44 -0.66 17.13
C ASP A 36 21.26 -1.95 17.94
N GLU A 37 22.20 -2.90 17.79
CA GLU A 37 22.06 -4.30 18.23
C GLU A 37 21.97 -4.47 19.76
N GLU A 38 22.42 -3.47 20.52
CA GLU A 38 22.29 -3.40 21.97
C GLU A 38 20.83 -3.25 22.45
N HIS A 39 19.91 -2.87 21.55
CA HIS A 39 18.49 -2.75 21.86
C HIS A 39 17.72 -4.00 21.43
N ASN A 40 16.72 -4.36 22.22
CA ASN A 40 15.81 -5.48 21.91
C ASN A 40 14.64 -4.98 21.08
N VAL A 41 14.58 -5.35 19.81
CA VAL A 41 13.55 -4.88 18.88
C VAL A 41 12.58 -6.00 18.51
N TYR A 42 11.28 -5.70 18.52
CA TYR A 42 10.23 -6.62 18.11
C TYR A 42 9.26 -5.95 17.13
N LEU A 43 8.68 -6.74 16.23
CA LEU A 43 7.70 -6.28 15.25
C LEU A 43 6.36 -6.98 15.44
N ILE A 44 5.28 -6.21 15.33
CA ILE A 44 3.90 -6.71 15.38
C ILE A 44 3.13 -6.16 14.18
N ASP A 45 2.74 -7.03 13.25
CA ASP A 45 1.79 -6.67 12.20
C ASP A 45 0.37 -7.04 12.62
N LEU A 46 -0.41 -6.04 13.05
CA LEU A 46 -1.76 -6.29 13.58
C LEU A 46 -2.74 -6.78 12.52
N ILE A 47 -2.41 -6.71 11.22
CA ILE A 47 -3.20 -7.36 10.16
C ILE A 47 -3.39 -8.86 10.42
N ARG A 48 -2.46 -9.51 11.12
CA ARG A 48 -2.55 -10.94 11.51
C ARG A 48 -3.29 -11.18 12.84
N LYS A 49 -3.71 -10.11 13.52
CA LYS A 49 -4.38 -10.13 14.83
C LYS A 49 -5.61 -9.22 14.89
N ARG A 50 -6.16 -8.83 13.73
CA ARG A 50 -7.29 -7.88 13.58
C ARG A 50 -8.49 -8.14 14.48
N ARG A 51 -8.85 -9.42 14.69
CA ARG A 51 -10.03 -9.82 15.49
C ARG A 51 -9.77 -9.93 16.99
N SER A 52 -8.55 -9.66 17.43
CA SER A 52 -8.15 -9.82 18.83
C SER A 52 -6.98 -8.89 19.16
N ALA A 53 -7.01 -7.67 18.62
CA ALA A 53 -5.90 -6.72 18.70
C ALA A 53 -5.61 -6.37 20.16
N ARG A 54 -6.63 -6.00 20.93
CA ARG A 54 -6.49 -5.69 22.37
C ARG A 54 -5.96 -6.87 23.15
N LYS A 55 -6.62 -8.02 23.06
CA LYS A 55 -6.21 -9.23 23.78
C LYS A 55 -4.76 -9.61 23.48
N TYR A 56 -4.36 -9.55 22.21
CA TYR A 56 -2.99 -9.88 21.81
C TYR A 56 -1.99 -8.86 22.36
N LEU A 57 -2.29 -7.56 22.24
CA LEU A 57 -1.42 -6.49 22.73
C LEU A 57 -1.30 -6.48 24.25
N THR A 58 -2.41 -6.57 25.00
CA THR A 58 -2.38 -6.66 26.46
C THR A 58 -1.43 -7.75 26.95
N ARG A 59 -1.53 -8.96 26.38
CA ARG A 59 -0.64 -10.07 26.72
C ARG A 59 0.82 -9.80 26.33
N THR A 60 1.05 -9.30 25.12
CA THR A 60 2.39 -9.16 24.55
C THR A 60 3.15 -8.00 25.21
N LEU A 61 2.50 -6.85 25.36
CA LEU A 61 3.03 -5.67 26.04
C LEU A 61 3.26 -5.94 27.52
N GLY A 62 2.34 -6.64 28.20
CA GLY A 62 2.53 -7.04 29.60
C GLY A 62 3.74 -7.97 29.81
N LYS A 63 4.02 -8.85 28.85
CA LYS A 63 5.19 -9.75 28.90
C LYS A 63 6.51 -9.04 28.58
N ILE A 64 6.55 -8.24 27.52
CA ILE A 64 7.80 -7.62 27.05
C ILE A 64 8.15 -6.41 27.90
N ARG A 65 7.13 -5.60 28.28
CA ARG A 65 7.25 -4.28 28.91
C ARG A 65 8.23 -3.38 28.14
N PRO A 66 7.88 -2.94 26.92
CA PRO A 66 8.74 -2.08 26.12
C PRO A 66 8.92 -0.70 26.76
N ASP A 67 10.05 -0.08 26.46
CA ASP A 67 10.35 1.31 26.79
C ASP A 67 9.78 2.27 25.72
N LEU A 68 9.76 1.82 24.46
CA LEU A 68 9.26 2.56 23.31
C LEU A 68 8.35 1.67 22.44
N VAL A 69 7.19 2.20 22.07
CA VAL A 69 6.30 1.62 21.06
C VAL A 69 6.20 2.56 19.87
N GLY A 70 6.60 2.08 18.70
CA GLY A 70 6.48 2.76 17.43
C GLY A 70 5.23 2.32 16.67
N LEU A 71 4.41 3.25 16.21
CA LEU A 71 3.20 2.98 15.44
C LEU A 71 3.33 3.57 14.03
N SER A 72 3.18 2.73 13.00
CA SER A 72 3.25 3.16 11.60
C SER A 72 1.85 3.25 11.01
N ALA A 73 1.44 4.43 10.50
CA ALA A 73 0.09 4.64 9.96
C ALA A 73 0.06 5.40 8.62
N MET A 74 -0.80 4.91 7.72
CA MET A 74 -1.33 5.69 6.59
C MET A 74 -2.46 6.61 7.06
N ALA A 75 -2.90 7.55 6.22
CA ALA A 75 -3.90 8.53 6.61
C ALA A 75 -5.21 7.91 7.12
N TRP A 76 -5.72 6.90 6.43
CA TRP A 76 -6.95 6.20 6.82
C TRP A 76 -6.82 5.25 8.02
N GLN A 77 -5.59 5.04 8.50
CA GLN A 77 -5.31 4.18 9.65
C GLN A 77 -4.98 5.00 10.91
N TYR A 78 -4.94 6.34 10.80
CA TYR A 78 -4.51 7.21 11.89
C TYR A 78 -5.43 7.12 13.12
N ASP A 79 -6.75 7.06 12.93
CA ASP A 79 -7.69 6.88 14.03
C ASP A 79 -7.41 5.61 14.84
N THR A 80 -7.24 4.48 14.15
CA THR A 80 -6.87 3.22 14.78
C THR A 80 -5.50 3.31 15.46
N CYS A 81 -4.54 4.02 14.86
CA CYS A 81 -3.23 4.30 15.47
C CYS A 81 -3.38 5.02 16.83
N ILE A 82 -4.24 6.03 16.93
CA ILE A 82 -4.47 6.74 18.19
C ILE A 82 -5.16 5.86 19.23
N ARG A 83 -6.14 5.06 18.84
CA ARG A 83 -6.79 4.09 19.75
C ARG A 83 -5.78 3.10 20.32
N LEU A 84 -4.83 2.65 19.50
CA LEU A 84 -3.72 1.79 19.94
C LEU A 84 -2.72 2.52 20.84
N ALA A 85 -2.41 3.80 20.56
CA ALA A 85 -1.56 4.62 21.44
C ALA A 85 -2.20 4.78 22.83
N LYS A 86 -3.50 5.12 22.87
CA LYS A 86 -4.32 5.18 24.09
C LYS A 86 -4.26 3.87 24.85
N LEU A 87 -4.61 2.75 24.23
CA LEU A 87 -4.57 1.42 24.87
C LEU A 87 -3.17 1.12 25.44
N THR A 88 -2.12 1.43 24.67
CA THR A 88 -0.74 1.15 25.07
C THR A 88 -0.32 1.96 26.30
N LYS A 89 -0.67 3.26 26.36
CA LYS A 89 -0.44 4.12 27.53
C LYS A 89 -1.24 3.66 28.76
N HIS A 90 -2.50 3.24 28.59
CA HIS A 90 -3.29 2.70 29.71
C HIS A 90 -2.68 1.42 30.29
N LEU A 91 -2.18 0.53 29.43
CA LEU A 91 -1.54 -0.71 29.87
C LEU A 91 -0.17 -0.47 30.50
N LEU A 92 0.58 0.53 30.01
CA LEU A 92 1.93 0.85 30.44
C LEU A 92 2.13 2.38 30.51
N PRO A 93 1.75 3.06 31.61
CA PRO A 93 1.77 4.53 31.68
C PRO A 93 3.12 5.19 31.37
N GLY A 94 4.24 4.51 31.67
CA GLY A 94 5.60 5.01 31.42
C GLY A 94 6.12 4.79 30.00
N VAL A 95 5.42 4.03 29.15
CA VAL A 95 5.91 3.72 27.79
C VAL A 95 5.95 4.97 26.93
N LYS A 96 6.98 5.12 26.11
CA LYS A 96 7.04 6.18 25.10
C LYS A 96 6.35 5.75 23.81
N ILE A 97 5.61 6.66 23.19
CA ILE A 97 4.92 6.44 21.91
C ILE A 97 5.57 7.30 20.84
N VAL A 98 6.04 6.67 19.78
CA VAL A 98 6.44 7.35 18.54
C VAL A 98 5.49 6.94 17.41
N ILE A 99 4.99 7.91 16.66
CA ILE A 99 4.25 7.64 15.42
C ILE A 99 5.08 7.96 14.19
N GLY A 100 4.86 7.22 13.11
CA GLY A 100 5.56 7.41 11.84
C GLY A 100 4.71 6.98 10.64
N GLY A 101 5.35 6.99 9.46
CA GLY A 101 4.67 6.69 8.20
C GLY A 101 4.09 7.94 7.53
N TYR A 102 3.20 7.74 6.57
CA TYR A 102 2.73 8.82 5.70
C TYR A 102 1.90 9.86 6.45
N HIS A 103 1.04 9.45 7.38
CA HIS A 103 0.20 10.42 8.08
C HIS A 103 1.02 11.37 8.94
N ALA A 104 1.92 10.84 9.77
CA ALA A 104 2.85 11.66 10.58
C ALA A 104 3.73 12.58 9.71
N THR A 105 4.12 12.12 8.52
CA THR A 105 4.91 12.93 7.56
C THR A 105 4.12 14.10 6.99
N LEU A 106 2.86 13.88 6.63
CA LEU A 106 2.02 14.86 5.95
C LEU A 106 1.31 15.83 6.90
N MET A 107 0.98 15.35 8.11
CA MET A 107 0.03 15.99 9.02
C MET A 107 0.67 16.33 10.38
N SER A 108 2.01 16.40 10.47
CA SER A 108 2.68 16.58 11.78
C SER A 108 2.23 17.84 12.53
N LYS A 109 1.85 18.90 11.83
CA LYS A 109 1.41 20.16 12.45
C LYS A 109 -0.02 20.03 12.99
N GLU A 110 -0.89 19.43 12.18
CA GLU A 110 -2.27 19.16 12.56
C GLU A 110 -2.35 18.19 13.73
N ILE A 111 -1.52 17.14 13.72
CA ILE A 111 -1.40 16.19 14.83
C ILE A 111 -0.93 16.91 16.10
N ALA A 112 0.07 17.80 16.00
CA ALA A 112 0.56 18.55 17.16
C ALA A 112 -0.49 19.47 17.78
N GLN A 113 -1.44 19.95 16.97
CA GLN A 113 -2.51 20.87 17.39
C GLN A 113 -3.80 20.14 17.79
N SER A 114 -3.85 18.81 17.65
CA SER A 114 -5.06 18.05 17.89
C SER A 114 -5.09 17.49 19.32
N PRO A 115 -6.27 17.17 19.88
CA PRO A 115 -6.36 16.54 21.20
C PRO A 115 -5.59 15.22 21.28
N GLU A 116 -5.47 14.50 20.17
CA GLU A 116 -4.74 13.24 20.10
C GLU A 116 -3.23 13.38 20.36
N ALA A 117 -2.69 14.60 20.24
CA ALA A 117 -1.30 14.95 20.60
C ALA A 117 -0.92 14.45 22.00
N GLU A 118 -1.86 14.43 22.96
CA GLU A 118 -1.61 14.01 24.34
C GLU A 118 -1.05 12.57 24.43
N TRP A 119 -1.47 11.69 23.51
CA TRP A 119 -1.11 10.26 23.51
C TRP A 119 0.22 9.95 22.79
N ILE A 120 0.85 10.97 22.20
CA ILE A 120 2.04 10.84 21.37
C ILE A 120 3.20 11.55 22.09
N ASP A 121 4.36 10.89 22.21
CA ASP A 121 5.58 11.53 22.72
C ASP A 121 6.46 12.05 21.57
N PHE A 122 6.47 11.33 20.43
CA PHE A 122 7.34 11.61 19.29
C PHE A 122 6.63 11.38 17.94
N MET A 123 7.04 12.14 16.92
CA MET A 123 6.68 11.87 15.52
C MET A 123 7.93 11.81 14.65
N ILE A 124 8.02 10.82 13.76
CA ILE A 124 9.08 10.73 12.75
C ILE A 124 8.50 11.05 11.38
N ARG A 125 9.11 12.02 10.70
CA ARG A 125 8.64 12.54 9.40
C ARG A 125 9.58 12.12 8.27
N GLY A 126 9.05 11.52 7.21
CA GLY A 126 9.87 10.97 6.12
C GLY A 126 10.39 9.56 6.43
N GLU A 127 11.61 9.28 6.00
CA GLU A 127 12.27 7.98 6.19
C GLU A 127 12.62 7.75 7.67
N GLY A 128 12.24 6.60 8.20
CA GLY A 128 12.25 6.36 9.64
C GLY A 128 13.49 5.65 10.18
N GLU A 129 14.31 5.03 9.33
CA GLU A 129 15.39 4.14 9.77
C GLU A 129 16.39 4.86 10.68
N GLU A 130 16.99 5.94 10.19
CA GLU A 130 18.02 6.67 10.94
C GLU A 130 17.41 7.49 12.09
N ALA A 131 16.28 8.16 11.85
CA ALA A 131 15.62 8.97 12.87
C ALA A 131 15.14 8.13 14.06
N CYS A 132 14.62 6.92 13.82
CA CYS A 132 14.19 6.03 14.89
C CYS A 132 15.38 5.43 15.64
N ARG A 133 16.44 5.02 14.93
CA ARG A 133 17.70 4.57 15.55
C ARG A 133 18.24 5.62 16.51
N ARG A 134 18.36 6.88 16.04
CA ARG A 134 18.82 8.00 16.85
C ARG A 134 17.87 8.34 18.00
N LEU A 135 16.55 8.24 17.81
CA LEU A 135 15.57 8.43 18.88
C LEU A 135 15.76 7.40 20.01
N VAL A 136 15.94 6.13 19.66
CA VAL A 136 16.20 5.06 20.65
C VAL A 136 17.51 5.33 21.40
N ASN A 137 18.55 5.77 20.70
CA ASN A 137 19.83 6.14 21.32
C ASN A 137 19.70 7.36 22.24
N ALA A 138 18.93 8.37 21.84
CA ALA A 138 18.68 9.55 22.66
C ALA A 138 17.91 9.20 23.94
N LEU A 139 16.92 8.32 23.85
CA LEU A 139 16.22 7.80 25.03
C LEU A 139 17.13 6.97 25.96
N ALA A 140 18.22 6.41 25.42
CA ALA A 140 19.27 5.73 26.19
C ALA A 140 20.40 6.67 26.66
N GLY A 141 20.30 7.98 26.43
CA GLY A 141 21.29 8.98 26.83
C GLY A 141 22.53 9.08 25.93
N LYS A 142 22.48 8.52 24.71
CA LYS A 142 23.61 8.47 23.75
C LYS A 142 23.50 9.47 22.59
N ASP A 143 22.43 10.24 22.54
CA ASP A 143 22.16 11.24 21.50
C ASP A 143 21.19 12.31 22.06
N GLN A 144 20.96 13.40 21.34
CA GLN A 144 20.09 14.51 21.77
C GLN A 144 18.92 14.69 20.81
N PHE A 145 17.69 14.79 21.33
CA PHE A 145 16.47 14.92 20.53
C PHE A 145 16.53 16.08 19.54
N SER A 146 17.00 17.27 19.96
CA SER A 146 17.11 18.48 19.14
C SER A 146 18.02 18.33 17.91
N SER A 147 18.93 17.35 17.92
CA SER A 147 19.88 17.11 16.84
C SER A 147 19.42 16.05 15.82
N ILE A 148 18.25 15.43 16.03
CA ILE A 148 17.72 14.35 15.17
C ILE A 148 16.87 14.97 14.05
N PRO A 149 17.31 14.95 12.78
CA PRO A 149 16.53 15.51 11.69
C PRO A 149 15.18 14.81 11.55
N SER A 150 14.18 15.58 11.14
CA SER A 150 12.80 15.13 10.94
C SER A 150 12.07 14.59 12.18
N LEU A 151 12.69 14.59 13.36
CA LEU A 151 12.01 14.27 14.61
C LEU A 151 11.12 15.44 15.03
N SER A 152 9.92 15.13 15.50
CA SER A 152 9.13 16.02 16.34
C SER A 152 9.03 15.41 17.72
N TYR A 153 9.28 16.20 18.76
CA TYR A 153 9.27 15.73 20.14
C TYR A 153 8.62 16.79 21.04
N LYS A 154 8.12 16.37 22.20
CA LYS A 154 7.50 17.30 23.16
C LYS A 154 8.54 18.05 23.99
N GLU A 155 8.38 19.35 24.10
CA GLU A 155 8.96 20.20 25.14
C GLU A 155 7.81 20.80 25.96
N GLY A 156 7.59 20.28 27.17
CA GLY A 156 6.36 20.57 27.91
C GLY A 156 5.14 19.93 27.24
N GLN A 157 4.15 20.75 26.89
CA GLN A 157 2.93 20.30 26.20
C GLN A 157 3.02 20.43 24.67
N ASP A 158 3.95 21.25 24.17
CA ASP A 158 4.04 21.59 22.76
C ASP A 158 5.04 20.70 22.02
N PHE A 159 4.79 20.48 20.74
CA PHE A 159 5.73 19.80 19.86
C PHE A 159 6.75 20.78 19.26
N VAL A 160 8.03 20.47 19.44
CA VAL A 160 9.12 21.06 18.68
C VAL A 160 9.38 20.19 17.45
N HIS A 161 9.53 20.84 16.29
CA HIS A 161 9.72 20.18 15.00
C HIS A 161 11.13 20.43 14.45
N ASN A 162 12.03 19.45 14.57
CA ASN A 162 13.38 19.59 13.99
C ASN A 162 13.33 19.69 12.46
N PRO A 163 14.25 20.43 11.82
CA PRO A 163 14.31 20.54 10.37
C PRO A 163 14.31 19.18 9.67
N ARG A 164 13.70 19.14 8.49
CA ARG A 164 13.63 17.91 7.69
C ARG A 164 15.03 17.47 7.26
N GLY A 165 15.36 16.21 7.52
CA GLY A 165 16.61 15.60 7.08
C GLY A 165 16.67 15.36 5.57
N LYS A 166 17.88 15.17 5.05
CA LYS A 166 18.09 14.65 3.69
C LYS A 166 17.53 13.22 3.60
N THR A 167 17.06 12.85 2.42
CA THR A 167 16.72 11.45 2.13
C THR A 167 17.94 10.54 2.33
N LEU A 168 17.73 9.35 2.87
CA LEU A 168 18.77 8.41 3.27
C LEU A 168 19.60 7.89 2.10
N ASP A 169 20.84 7.55 2.37
CA ASP A 169 21.67 6.77 1.45
C ASP A 169 21.28 5.28 1.56
N LEU A 170 20.62 4.76 0.52
CA LEU A 170 20.12 3.38 0.49
C LEU A 170 21.25 2.34 0.53
N SER A 171 22.50 2.72 0.22
CA SER A 171 23.65 1.82 0.31
C SER A 171 24.05 1.47 1.74
N ARG A 172 23.66 2.30 2.70
CA ARG A 172 23.94 2.13 4.13
C ARG A 172 22.86 1.35 4.87
N LEU A 173 21.75 1.08 4.20
CA LEU A 173 20.60 0.47 4.85
C LEU A 173 20.76 -1.06 4.99
N LYS A 174 20.60 -1.54 6.22
CA LYS A 174 20.61 -2.94 6.63
C LYS A 174 19.42 -3.72 6.05
N LEU A 175 19.48 -5.05 6.19
CA LEU A 175 18.39 -5.93 5.80
C LEU A 175 17.20 -5.80 6.78
N PRO A 176 15.95 -5.91 6.28
CA PRO A 176 14.76 -5.88 7.13
C PRO A 176 14.71 -7.08 8.08
N ILE A 177 14.12 -6.88 9.27
CA ILE A 177 13.86 -7.96 10.21
C ILE A 177 12.80 -8.94 9.64
N ARG A 178 13.18 -10.20 9.48
CA ARG A 178 12.26 -11.32 9.14
C ARG A 178 12.43 -12.55 10.03
N ASP A 179 13.23 -12.44 11.08
CA ASP A 179 13.55 -13.50 12.04
C ASP A 179 12.57 -13.53 13.24
N LYS A 180 12.98 -14.17 14.34
CA LYS A 180 12.19 -14.34 15.57
C LYS A 180 11.76 -13.04 16.24
N ARG A 181 12.37 -11.90 15.90
CA ARG A 181 11.93 -10.57 16.35
C ARG A 181 10.57 -10.17 15.77
N ARG A 182 10.15 -10.75 14.64
CA ARG A 182 8.80 -10.57 14.09
C ARG A 182 7.83 -11.53 14.79
N LEU A 183 6.98 -10.97 15.65
CA LEU A 183 6.10 -11.73 16.56
C LEU A 183 4.78 -12.19 15.91
N THR A 184 4.55 -11.80 14.65
CA THR A 184 3.37 -12.15 13.85
C THR A 184 3.78 -12.91 12.59
N TRP A 185 2.91 -13.82 12.13
CA TRP A 185 3.19 -14.71 10.99
C TRP A 185 1.91 -15.09 10.23
N GLY A 186 2.07 -15.86 9.16
CA GLY A 186 0.97 -16.33 8.30
C GLY A 186 0.60 -15.34 7.19
N TYR A 187 1.55 -14.50 6.77
CA TYR A 187 1.35 -13.58 5.65
C TYR A 187 1.20 -14.34 4.34
N HIS A 188 0.24 -13.90 3.52
CA HIS A 188 -0.11 -14.59 2.30
C HIS A 188 -0.70 -13.66 1.25
N ILE A 189 -0.60 -14.11 0.01
CA ILE A 189 -1.41 -13.67 -1.13
C ILE A 189 -2.15 -14.91 -1.64
N MET A 190 -3.48 -14.86 -1.59
CA MET A 190 -4.35 -16.02 -1.79
C MET A 190 -3.90 -17.19 -0.88
N TYR A 191 -3.47 -18.30 -1.46
CA TYR A 191 -3.00 -19.49 -0.75
C TYR A 191 -1.46 -19.55 -0.62
N ASN A 192 -0.72 -18.58 -1.16
CA ASN A 192 0.74 -18.58 -1.17
C ASN A 192 1.33 -17.69 -0.07
N LYS A 193 2.39 -18.16 0.59
CA LYS A 193 3.19 -17.35 1.50
C LYS A 193 3.87 -16.22 0.72
N ILE A 194 3.85 -15.00 1.27
CA ILE A 194 4.45 -13.80 0.65
C ILE A 194 5.41 -13.08 1.60
N GLU A 195 6.45 -12.47 1.04
CA GLU A 195 7.31 -11.48 1.69
C GLU A 195 7.42 -10.24 0.81
N LEU A 196 7.81 -9.11 1.40
CA LEU A 196 7.99 -7.84 0.68
C LEU A 196 9.47 -7.47 0.65
N MET A 197 9.90 -6.79 -0.39
CA MET A 197 11.23 -6.18 -0.48
C MET A 197 11.15 -4.88 -1.28
N GLU A 198 12.24 -4.13 -1.29
CA GLU A 198 12.39 -2.93 -2.11
C GLU A 198 13.76 -2.92 -2.80
N THR A 199 13.82 -2.35 -3.99
CA THR A 199 15.05 -2.21 -4.79
C THR A 199 15.39 -0.75 -5.07
N SER A 200 14.44 0.15 -4.83
CA SER A 200 14.54 1.60 -5.00
C SER A 200 13.49 2.33 -4.15
N ARG A 201 13.70 3.63 -3.92
CA ARG A 201 12.75 4.55 -3.27
C ARG A 201 12.61 5.84 -4.06
N GLY A 202 11.39 6.35 -4.12
CA GLY A 202 11.04 7.59 -4.79
C GLY A 202 10.65 7.40 -6.25
N CYS A 203 10.03 8.43 -6.81
CA CYS A 203 9.59 8.48 -8.20
C CYS A 203 9.77 9.90 -8.74
N THR A 204 10.28 10.03 -9.97
CA THR A 204 10.53 11.33 -10.62
C THR A 204 9.32 11.88 -11.39
N ARG A 205 8.25 11.07 -11.51
CA ARG A 205 6.99 11.46 -12.15
C ARG A 205 6.30 12.58 -11.35
N SER A 206 5.41 13.31 -12.02
CA SER A 206 4.77 14.53 -11.50
C SER A 206 3.26 14.38 -11.25
N CYS A 207 2.79 13.17 -10.97
CA CYS A 207 1.38 12.90 -10.70
C CYS A 207 0.90 13.75 -9.51
N ASN A 208 -0.07 14.65 -9.73
CA ASN A 208 -0.49 15.64 -8.74
C ASN A 208 -1.45 15.10 -7.65
N PHE A 209 -2.00 13.88 -7.84
CA PHE A 209 -2.76 13.13 -6.85
C PHE A 209 -1.88 12.30 -5.90
N CYS A 210 -0.61 12.13 -6.23
CA CYS A 210 0.29 11.20 -5.55
C CYS A 210 1.00 11.89 -4.37
N SER A 211 0.97 11.27 -3.19
CA SER A 211 1.62 11.82 -1.98
C SER A 211 3.12 11.51 -1.88
N MET A 212 3.68 10.72 -2.82
CA MET A 212 5.09 10.28 -2.77
C MET A 212 6.10 11.43 -2.78
N LYS A 213 5.80 12.53 -3.48
CA LYS A 213 6.62 13.75 -3.49
C LYS A 213 6.86 14.32 -2.08
N HIS A 214 5.90 14.15 -1.18
CA HIS A 214 6.04 14.59 0.21
C HIS A 214 6.88 13.65 1.07
N MET A 215 7.03 12.38 0.68
CA MET A 215 7.87 11.40 1.37
C MET A 215 9.32 11.47 0.89
N TYR A 216 9.54 11.45 -0.43
CA TYR A 216 10.86 11.29 -1.04
C TYR A 216 11.32 12.47 -1.90
N GLY A 217 10.53 13.55 -1.99
CA GLY A 217 10.78 14.60 -2.99
C GLY A 217 10.60 14.08 -4.42
N ARG A 218 11.28 14.70 -5.38
CA ARG A 218 11.36 14.22 -6.77
C ARG A 218 12.67 13.46 -6.99
N THR A 219 12.89 12.41 -6.21
CA THR A 219 14.12 11.61 -6.26
C THR A 219 13.81 10.18 -6.72
N PHE A 220 14.80 9.53 -7.31
CA PHE A 220 14.82 8.09 -7.54
C PHE A 220 16.17 7.57 -7.05
N ARG A 221 16.16 6.84 -5.95
CA ARG A 221 17.36 6.31 -5.29
C ARG A 221 17.29 4.80 -5.32
N THR A 222 18.41 4.13 -5.52
CA THR A 222 18.42 2.68 -5.68
C THR A 222 19.31 2.00 -4.65
N PHE A 223 18.88 0.83 -4.18
CA PHE A 223 19.74 -0.03 -3.37
C PHE A 223 20.83 -0.64 -4.26
N PRO A 224 22.05 -0.86 -3.74
CA PRO A 224 23.06 -1.64 -4.44
C PRO A 224 22.50 -3.03 -4.80
N ILE A 225 22.75 -3.51 -6.02
CA ILE A 225 22.24 -4.81 -6.50
C ILE A 225 22.65 -5.94 -5.53
N ARG A 226 23.88 -5.92 -5.00
CA ARG A 226 24.34 -6.88 -3.99
C ARG A 226 23.44 -6.95 -2.75
N ARG A 227 22.91 -5.81 -2.28
CA ARG A 227 22.01 -5.74 -1.13
C ARG A 227 20.65 -6.31 -1.50
N VAL A 228 20.14 -5.96 -2.68
CA VAL A 228 18.87 -6.49 -3.21
C VAL A 228 18.93 -8.02 -3.31
N LEU A 229 20.03 -8.57 -3.83
CA LEU A 229 20.22 -10.02 -3.90
C LEU A 229 20.33 -10.66 -2.51
N ALA A 230 21.04 -10.04 -1.57
CA ALA A 230 21.12 -10.54 -0.19
C ALA A 230 19.74 -10.56 0.51
N ASP A 231 18.89 -9.57 0.24
CA ASP A 231 17.52 -9.54 0.75
C ASP A 231 16.65 -10.65 0.13
N LEU A 232 16.76 -10.83 -1.19
CA LEU A 232 16.07 -11.90 -1.91
C LEU A 232 16.57 -13.30 -1.47
N ASP A 233 17.86 -13.45 -1.18
CA ASP A 233 18.45 -14.67 -0.62
C ASP A 233 17.85 -15.00 0.75
N ASP A 234 17.71 -14.01 1.64
CA ASP A 234 17.07 -14.23 2.95
C ASP A 234 15.64 -14.73 2.79
N ILE A 235 14.87 -14.10 1.90
CA ILE A 235 13.49 -14.49 1.61
C ILE A 235 13.43 -15.90 1.00
N TYR A 236 14.25 -16.20 0.01
CA TYR A 236 14.19 -17.46 -0.73
C TYR A 236 14.75 -18.63 0.07
N TYR A 237 15.94 -18.48 0.64
CA TYR A 237 16.67 -19.57 1.30
C TYR A 237 16.33 -19.70 2.78
N LYS A 238 16.16 -18.60 3.54
CA LYS A 238 15.89 -18.66 4.97
C LYS A 238 14.40 -18.65 5.28
N ARG A 239 13.62 -17.78 4.64
CA ARG A 239 12.15 -17.74 4.83
C ARG A 239 11.42 -18.79 4.01
N LYS A 240 12.08 -19.44 3.05
CA LYS A 240 11.49 -20.45 2.15
C LYS A 240 10.24 -19.91 1.43
N THR A 241 10.26 -18.63 1.10
CA THR A 241 9.15 -17.95 0.42
C THR A 241 9.47 -17.83 -1.07
N ARG A 242 8.43 -17.90 -1.91
CA ARG A 242 8.55 -17.82 -3.38
C ARG A 242 7.85 -16.63 -3.99
N TRP A 243 6.83 -16.11 -3.31
CA TRP A 243 6.15 -14.89 -3.72
C TRP A 243 6.77 -13.69 -3.03
N VAL A 244 7.23 -12.73 -3.83
CA VAL A 244 7.83 -11.50 -3.33
C VAL A 244 7.19 -10.31 -4.02
N PHE A 245 6.63 -9.40 -3.22
CA PHE A 245 6.14 -8.13 -3.73
C PHE A 245 7.21 -7.05 -3.54
N LEU A 246 7.66 -6.48 -4.66
CA LEU A 246 8.55 -5.34 -4.70
C LEU A 246 7.72 -4.08 -4.51
N VAL A 247 7.89 -3.42 -3.36
CA VAL A 247 7.08 -2.26 -2.96
C VAL A 247 7.60 -0.93 -3.52
N ASP A 248 8.58 -0.99 -4.42
CA ASP A 248 9.13 0.16 -5.12
C ASP A 248 8.00 1.04 -5.69
N ASP A 249 8.12 2.35 -5.50
CA ASP A 249 7.14 3.32 -6.04
C ASP A 249 7.07 3.24 -7.57
N ASN A 250 8.24 3.06 -8.19
CA ASN A 250 8.39 2.81 -9.61
C ASN A 250 9.81 2.26 -9.92
N MET A 251 9.97 0.94 -9.90
CA MET A 251 11.27 0.30 -10.12
C MET A 251 11.84 0.55 -11.53
N VAL A 252 10.97 0.78 -12.51
CA VAL A 252 11.30 0.75 -13.95
C VAL A 252 11.81 2.08 -14.51
N LEU A 253 12.05 3.07 -13.66
CA LEU A 253 12.55 4.39 -14.06
C LEU A 253 13.97 4.38 -14.64
N ASP A 254 14.78 3.36 -14.33
CA ASP A 254 16.09 3.12 -14.95
C ASP A 254 16.11 1.73 -15.60
N PRO A 255 15.70 1.62 -16.88
CA PRO A 255 15.63 0.34 -17.58
C PRO A 255 16.96 -0.42 -17.64
N ARG A 256 18.07 0.31 -17.78
CA ARG A 256 19.40 -0.32 -17.84
C ARG A 256 19.75 -0.97 -16.51
N ARG A 257 19.44 -0.32 -15.38
CA ARG A 257 19.62 -0.93 -14.07
C ARG A 257 18.69 -2.11 -13.85
N VAL A 258 17.43 -2.02 -14.27
CA VAL A 258 16.49 -3.15 -14.15
C VAL A 258 17.01 -4.38 -14.88
N ILE A 259 17.53 -4.21 -16.10
CA ILE A 259 18.16 -5.31 -16.86
C ILE A 259 19.33 -5.92 -16.06
N ARG A 260 20.26 -5.10 -15.54
CA ARG A 260 21.39 -5.60 -14.71
C ARG A 260 20.92 -6.33 -13.44
N LEU A 261 19.86 -5.84 -12.80
CA LEU A 261 19.28 -6.50 -11.64
C LEU A 261 18.65 -7.84 -12.03
N CYS A 262 17.90 -7.89 -13.14
CA CYS A 262 17.30 -9.10 -13.66
C CYS A 262 18.36 -10.14 -14.02
N ASP A 263 19.44 -9.75 -14.70
CA ASP A 263 20.55 -10.64 -15.02
C ASP A 263 21.16 -11.24 -13.76
N ALA A 264 21.42 -10.41 -12.75
CA ALA A 264 21.96 -10.88 -11.48
C ALA A 264 20.99 -11.80 -10.71
N ILE A 265 19.67 -11.63 -10.86
CA ILE A 265 18.66 -12.56 -10.30
C ILE A 265 18.65 -13.88 -11.08
N ILE A 266 18.73 -13.84 -12.42
CA ILE A 266 18.76 -15.03 -13.28
C ILE A 266 19.97 -15.91 -12.96
N GLU A 267 21.13 -15.30 -12.72
CA GLU A 267 22.36 -15.99 -12.32
C GLU A 267 22.21 -16.81 -11.03
N ARG A 268 21.30 -16.42 -10.12
CA ARG A 268 21.02 -17.18 -8.89
C ARG A 268 20.20 -18.44 -9.11
N LYS A 269 19.61 -18.62 -10.30
CA LYS A 269 18.85 -19.82 -10.69
C LYS A 269 17.74 -20.20 -9.69
N TYR A 270 17.04 -19.20 -9.15
CA TYR A 270 15.91 -19.44 -8.25
C TYR A 270 14.82 -20.26 -8.97
N ARG A 271 14.29 -21.29 -8.30
CA ARG A 271 13.20 -22.11 -8.83
C ARG A 271 11.87 -21.59 -8.32
N ASN A 272 10.90 -21.46 -9.22
CA ASN A 272 9.52 -21.06 -8.92
C ASN A 272 9.43 -19.71 -8.20
N LEU A 273 10.34 -18.77 -8.50
CA LEU A 273 10.27 -17.40 -7.97
C LEU A 273 9.12 -16.65 -8.67
N ASN A 274 8.30 -15.98 -7.86
CA ASN A 274 7.17 -15.18 -8.31
C ASN A 274 7.34 -13.75 -7.79
N LEU A 275 7.94 -12.90 -8.60
CA LEU A 275 8.09 -11.49 -8.31
C LEU A 275 6.88 -10.71 -8.83
N VAL A 276 6.37 -9.82 -7.99
CA VAL A 276 5.30 -8.87 -8.33
C VAL A 276 5.84 -7.46 -8.11
N VAL A 277 5.53 -6.52 -9.00
CA VAL A 277 6.03 -5.14 -8.90
C VAL A 277 5.02 -4.14 -9.41
N GLN A 278 5.16 -2.88 -8.99
CA GLN A 278 4.45 -1.74 -9.56
C GLN A 278 5.33 -1.02 -10.59
N ALA A 279 4.74 -0.63 -11.72
CA ALA A 279 5.45 0.03 -12.80
C ALA A 279 4.58 1.07 -13.52
N ASP A 280 5.23 2.04 -14.16
CA ASP A 280 4.54 2.96 -15.05
C ASP A 280 4.42 2.42 -16.48
N CYS A 281 3.32 2.77 -17.15
CA CYS A 281 3.03 2.31 -18.51
C CYS A 281 4.08 2.75 -19.54
N ILE A 282 4.66 3.96 -19.39
CA ILE A 282 5.56 4.55 -20.39
C ILE A 282 6.85 3.73 -20.45
N SER A 283 7.46 3.48 -19.30
CA SER A 283 8.72 2.72 -19.20
C SER A 283 8.53 1.28 -19.69
N MET A 284 7.41 0.64 -19.36
CA MET A 284 7.09 -0.73 -19.79
C MET A 284 6.79 -0.83 -21.30
N ALA A 285 6.16 0.19 -21.89
CA ALA A 285 5.86 0.23 -23.33
C ALA A 285 7.12 0.44 -24.18
N GLN A 286 8.03 1.32 -23.74
CA GLN A 286 9.19 1.75 -24.51
C GLN A 286 10.39 0.79 -24.42
N ASN A 287 10.43 -0.11 -23.44
CA ASN A 287 11.60 -0.94 -23.14
C ASN A 287 11.27 -2.44 -23.16
N GLU A 288 10.94 -2.99 -24.33
CA GLU A 288 10.55 -4.40 -24.48
C GLU A 288 11.61 -5.38 -23.94
N GLU A 289 12.91 -5.12 -24.16
CA GLU A 289 14.00 -5.95 -23.64
C GLU A 289 14.04 -5.97 -22.10
N MET A 290 13.74 -4.85 -21.44
CA MET A 290 13.61 -4.81 -19.99
C MET A 290 12.46 -5.71 -19.53
N VAL A 291 11.31 -5.66 -20.19
CA VAL A 291 10.15 -6.52 -19.87
C VAL A 291 10.49 -7.99 -20.06
N ARG A 292 11.20 -8.34 -21.15
CA ARG A 292 11.68 -9.70 -21.39
C ARG A 292 12.61 -10.19 -20.27
N LYS A 293 13.57 -9.36 -19.85
CA LYS A 293 14.50 -9.67 -18.75
C LYS A 293 13.78 -9.81 -17.41
N MET A 294 12.78 -8.97 -17.14
CA MET A 294 11.91 -9.12 -15.97
C MET A 294 11.20 -10.48 -15.98
N ALA A 295 10.58 -10.86 -17.09
CA ALA A 295 9.92 -12.17 -17.20
C ALA A 295 10.89 -13.34 -16.91
N LEU A 296 12.10 -13.29 -17.47
CA LEU A 296 13.15 -14.30 -17.24
C LEU A 296 13.65 -14.33 -15.79
N ALA A 297 13.72 -13.18 -15.12
CA ALA A 297 14.11 -13.08 -13.71
C ALA A 297 13.03 -13.55 -12.74
N GLY A 298 11.84 -13.92 -13.22
CA GLY A 298 10.74 -14.44 -12.40
C GLY A 298 9.68 -13.42 -12.04
N PHE A 299 9.63 -12.25 -12.71
CA PHE A 299 8.47 -11.36 -12.61
C PHE A 299 7.27 -12.01 -13.30
N LYS A 300 6.22 -12.29 -12.53
CA LYS A 300 5.01 -12.97 -13.01
C LYS A 300 3.81 -12.05 -13.08
N SER A 301 3.82 -10.96 -12.33
CA SER A 301 2.74 -9.97 -12.38
C SER A 301 3.28 -8.56 -12.22
N VAL A 302 2.69 -7.62 -12.93
CA VAL A 302 2.97 -6.19 -12.82
C VAL A 302 1.69 -5.41 -12.60
N PHE A 303 1.68 -4.52 -11.62
CA PHE A 303 0.67 -3.49 -11.49
C PHE A 303 1.05 -2.30 -12.37
N LEU A 304 0.17 -1.93 -13.31
CA LEU A 304 0.36 -0.78 -14.20
C LEU A 304 -0.60 0.33 -13.83
N GLY A 305 -0.07 1.49 -13.45
CA GLY A 305 -0.86 2.70 -13.20
C GLY A 305 -1.37 3.33 -14.50
N ILE A 306 -2.56 2.89 -14.94
CA ILE A 306 -3.26 3.40 -16.14
C ILE A 306 -4.05 4.66 -15.80
N GLU A 307 -4.68 4.66 -14.62
CA GLU A 307 -5.49 5.73 -14.01
C GLU A 307 -6.80 6.08 -14.70
N SER A 308 -6.83 6.33 -16.01
CA SER A 308 -8.06 6.70 -16.72
C SER A 308 -8.00 6.35 -18.20
N ALA A 309 -9.16 6.03 -18.79
CA ALA A 309 -9.31 5.94 -20.24
C ALA A 309 -9.42 7.32 -20.91
N SER A 310 -9.81 8.35 -20.15
CA SER A 310 -9.95 9.72 -20.64
C SER A 310 -8.60 10.43 -20.70
N LYS A 311 -8.22 10.92 -21.88
CA LYS A 311 -7.02 11.73 -22.07
C LYS A 311 -7.06 13.01 -21.24
N ALA A 312 -8.22 13.67 -21.15
CA ALA A 312 -8.40 14.87 -20.34
C ALA A 312 -8.14 14.62 -18.86
N ASN A 313 -8.69 13.53 -18.30
CA ASN A 313 -8.43 13.16 -16.91
C ASN A 313 -6.95 12.83 -16.67
N LEU A 314 -6.29 12.17 -17.63
CA LEU A 314 -4.85 11.92 -17.56
C LEU A 314 -4.03 13.21 -17.60
N GLU A 315 -4.41 14.19 -18.42
CA GLU A 315 -3.80 15.53 -18.43
C GLU A 315 -3.98 16.21 -17.08
N THR A 316 -5.20 16.23 -16.52
CA THR A 316 -5.49 16.75 -15.17
C THR A 316 -4.66 16.05 -14.10
N ALA A 317 -4.41 14.74 -14.24
CA ALA A 317 -3.63 13.95 -13.29
C ALA A 317 -2.10 14.10 -13.47
N GLY A 318 -1.64 14.86 -14.47
CA GLY A 318 -0.21 14.99 -14.81
C GLY A 318 0.39 13.75 -15.49
N LYS A 319 -0.43 12.96 -16.19
CA LYS A 319 -0.10 11.68 -16.84
C LYS A 319 -0.54 11.57 -18.31
N ALA A 320 -0.65 12.69 -19.02
CA ALA A 320 -1.15 12.75 -20.42
C ALA A 320 -0.57 11.66 -21.36
N ASN A 321 0.72 11.36 -21.22
CA ASN A 321 1.43 10.40 -22.08
C ASN A 321 1.10 8.91 -21.82
N VAL A 322 0.26 8.59 -20.82
CA VAL A 322 -0.11 7.20 -20.49
C VAL A 322 -1.10 6.60 -21.49
N SER A 323 -2.02 7.40 -22.06
CA SER A 323 -3.11 6.93 -22.92
C SER A 323 -2.61 6.10 -24.12
N GLY A 324 -1.48 6.50 -24.72
CA GLY A 324 -0.85 5.76 -25.83
C GLY A 324 0.08 4.62 -25.42
N ALA A 325 0.54 4.61 -24.16
CA ALA A 325 1.51 3.63 -23.68
C ALA A 325 0.86 2.39 -23.03
N ALA A 326 -0.33 2.54 -22.45
CA ALA A 326 -0.98 1.47 -21.68
C ALA A 326 -1.13 0.16 -22.48
N ARG A 327 -1.75 0.22 -23.67
CA ARG A 327 -1.95 -0.97 -24.53
C ARG A 327 -0.61 -1.64 -24.88
N LYS A 328 0.38 -0.87 -25.33
CA LYS A 328 1.71 -1.39 -25.69
C LYS A 328 2.44 -2.00 -24.49
N ALA A 329 2.30 -1.42 -23.30
CA ALA A 329 2.84 -1.99 -22.07
C ALA A 329 2.22 -3.34 -21.75
N VAL A 330 0.88 -3.48 -21.90
CA VAL A 330 0.20 -4.77 -21.72
C VAL A 330 0.67 -5.79 -22.74
N GLU A 331 0.72 -5.42 -24.02
CA GLU A 331 1.22 -6.29 -25.10
C GLU A 331 2.64 -6.81 -24.83
N ASN A 332 3.55 -5.92 -24.41
CA ASN A 332 4.92 -6.31 -24.06
C ASN A 332 4.95 -7.29 -22.87
N CYS A 333 4.14 -7.06 -21.84
CA CYS A 333 4.05 -7.97 -20.69
C CYS A 333 3.54 -9.35 -21.12
N HIS A 334 2.45 -9.35 -21.89
CA HIS A 334 1.79 -10.56 -22.36
C HIS A 334 2.67 -11.40 -23.27
N ARG A 335 3.43 -10.77 -24.16
CA ARG A 335 4.40 -11.43 -25.04
C ARG A 335 5.38 -12.33 -24.28
N TYR A 336 5.73 -11.96 -23.05
CA TYR A 336 6.66 -12.71 -22.21
C TYR A 336 5.98 -13.41 -21.02
N GLY A 337 4.66 -13.56 -21.05
CA GLY A 337 3.90 -14.30 -20.04
C GLY A 337 3.82 -13.62 -18.67
N VAL A 338 3.94 -12.28 -18.63
CA VAL A 338 3.75 -11.47 -17.42
C VAL A 338 2.31 -10.99 -17.34
N MET A 339 1.62 -11.32 -16.24
CA MET A 339 0.25 -10.85 -16.00
C MET A 339 0.22 -9.35 -15.66
N VAL A 340 -0.81 -8.65 -16.09
CA VAL A 340 -1.05 -7.25 -15.82
C VAL A 340 -2.23 -7.07 -14.86
N ILE A 341 -1.97 -6.34 -13.77
CA ILE A 341 -3.00 -5.78 -12.90
C ILE A 341 -3.17 -4.31 -13.30
N GLY A 342 -4.29 -3.97 -13.94
CA GLY A 342 -4.57 -2.61 -14.38
C GLY A 342 -5.09 -1.73 -13.25
N GLY A 343 -4.35 -0.66 -12.93
CA GLY A 343 -4.74 0.34 -11.94
C GLY A 343 -5.59 1.47 -12.55
N MET A 344 -6.76 1.76 -11.98
CA MET A 344 -7.60 2.88 -12.40
C MET A 344 -8.17 3.70 -11.24
N ILE A 345 -8.37 4.99 -11.51
CA ILE A 345 -8.95 5.97 -10.60
C ILE A 345 -10.26 6.49 -11.21
N PHE A 346 -11.31 6.51 -10.41
CA PHE A 346 -12.66 6.94 -10.80
C PHE A 346 -13.07 8.18 -10.00
N GLY A 347 -13.94 9.02 -10.56
CA GLY A 347 -14.48 10.19 -9.85
C GLY A 347 -13.63 11.44 -10.06
N PHE A 348 -13.04 11.60 -11.24
CA PHE A 348 -12.49 12.90 -11.66
C PHE A 348 -13.62 13.92 -11.83
N PRO A 349 -13.34 15.24 -11.78
CA PRO A 349 -14.36 16.29 -11.87
C PRO A 349 -15.34 16.14 -13.04
N GLU A 350 -14.86 15.68 -14.19
CA GLU A 350 -15.64 15.54 -15.43
C GLU A 350 -16.18 14.11 -15.64
N ASP A 351 -16.06 13.20 -14.66
CA ASP A 351 -16.60 11.85 -14.79
C ASP A 351 -18.13 11.87 -14.60
N ASP A 352 -18.85 11.41 -15.63
CA ASP A 352 -20.26 11.03 -15.59
C ASP A 352 -20.41 9.50 -15.49
N GLU A 353 -21.65 8.99 -15.54
CA GLU A 353 -21.90 7.54 -15.48
C GLU A 353 -21.24 6.81 -16.67
N GLU A 354 -21.29 7.40 -17.87
CA GLU A 354 -20.66 6.83 -19.05
C GLU A 354 -19.13 6.79 -18.92
N ALA A 355 -18.49 7.76 -18.26
CA ALA A 355 -17.06 7.73 -17.96
C ALA A 355 -16.69 6.55 -17.05
N VAL A 356 -17.52 6.25 -16.04
CA VAL A 356 -17.34 5.09 -15.17
C VAL A 356 -17.40 3.79 -15.99
N ILE A 357 -18.38 3.65 -16.89
CA ILE A 357 -18.51 2.48 -17.76
C ILE A 357 -17.28 2.36 -18.68
N ARG A 358 -16.94 3.44 -19.40
CA ARG A 358 -15.80 3.49 -20.34
C ARG A 358 -14.49 3.10 -19.67
N ASN A 359 -14.25 3.51 -18.43
CA ASN A 359 -13.04 3.15 -17.69
C ASN A 359 -12.97 1.63 -17.46
N TYR A 360 -14.05 0.99 -17.01
CA TYR A 360 -14.08 -0.46 -16.84
C TYR A 360 -13.94 -1.22 -18.17
N GLU A 361 -14.62 -0.78 -19.23
CA GLU A 361 -14.51 -1.38 -20.55
C GLU A 361 -13.10 -1.24 -21.13
N TYR A 362 -12.43 -0.11 -20.86
CA TYR A 362 -11.07 0.12 -21.31
C TYR A 362 -10.10 -0.92 -20.75
N LEU A 363 -10.20 -1.29 -19.47
CA LEU A 363 -9.39 -2.35 -18.85
C LEU A 363 -9.54 -3.69 -19.59
N ASN A 364 -10.77 -4.06 -19.95
CA ASN A 364 -11.04 -5.26 -20.73
C ASN A 364 -10.43 -5.11 -22.15
N SER A 365 -10.61 -3.95 -22.78
CA SER A 365 -10.16 -3.70 -24.15
C SER A 365 -8.64 -3.76 -24.34
N ILE A 366 -7.86 -3.42 -23.30
CA ILE A 366 -6.40 -3.51 -23.32
C ILE A 366 -5.88 -4.89 -22.88
N GLY A 367 -6.76 -5.78 -22.43
CA GLY A 367 -6.41 -7.12 -21.97
C GLY A 367 -5.83 -7.16 -20.56
N ALA A 368 -6.21 -6.27 -19.64
CA ALA A 368 -5.77 -6.40 -18.25
C ALA A 368 -6.26 -7.72 -17.63
N ASP A 369 -5.36 -8.50 -17.00
CA ASP A 369 -5.69 -9.82 -16.44
C ASP A 369 -6.45 -9.74 -15.10
N ALA A 370 -6.24 -8.64 -14.38
CA ALA A 370 -6.94 -8.26 -13.17
C ALA A 370 -7.01 -6.73 -13.08
N SER A 371 -7.87 -6.22 -12.21
CA SER A 371 -7.99 -4.79 -11.96
C SER A 371 -7.81 -4.42 -10.49
N TYR A 372 -7.24 -3.26 -10.28
CA TYR A 372 -7.22 -2.56 -9.00
C TYR A 372 -7.80 -1.16 -9.23
N CYS A 373 -9.08 -1.02 -8.92
CA CYS A 373 -9.82 0.21 -9.13
C CYS A 373 -10.01 0.94 -7.80
N GLN A 374 -9.78 2.24 -7.79
CA GLN A 374 -10.01 3.10 -6.63
C GLN A 374 -10.88 4.29 -7.02
N ILE A 375 -11.61 4.82 -6.04
CA ILE A 375 -12.21 6.14 -6.17
C ILE A 375 -11.17 7.18 -5.79
N LEU A 376 -11.15 8.28 -6.55
CA LEU A 376 -10.24 9.39 -6.36
C LEU A 376 -10.29 9.86 -4.90
N THR A 377 -9.17 9.66 -4.22
CA THR A 377 -9.02 10.01 -2.81
C THR A 377 -8.16 11.28 -2.74
N PRO A 378 -8.70 12.41 -2.27
CA PRO A 378 -8.01 13.69 -2.24
C PRO A 378 -7.05 13.72 -1.04
N TYR A 379 -5.96 12.94 -1.09
CA TYR A 379 -5.02 12.77 0.03
C TYR A 379 -4.44 14.11 0.52
N PRO A 380 -4.20 14.26 1.84
CA PRO A 380 -3.67 15.48 2.41
C PRO A 380 -2.43 16.01 1.69
N LYS A 381 -2.37 17.34 1.58
CA LYS A 381 -1.26 18.10 0.98
C LYS A 381 -0.99 17.83 -0.52
N THR A 382 -1.78 16.99 -1.19
CA THR A 382 -1.63 16.81 -2.64
C THR A 382 -2.15 18.04 -3.40
N GLU A 383 -1.57 18.29 -4.56
CA GLU A 383 -1.98 19.39 -5.44
C GLU A 383 -3.41 19.16 -5.95
N MET A 384 -3.77 17.90 -6.25
CA MET A 384 -5.14 17.53 -6.61
C MET A 384 -6.15 17.79 -5.49
N ARG A 385 -5.82 17.48 -4.22
CA ARG A 385 -6.72 17.79 -3.09
C ARG A 385 -7.04 19.28 -3.03
N ARG A 386 -6.03 20.13 -3.14
CA ARG A 386 -6.23 21.59 -3.11
C ARG A 386 -7.18 22.01 -4.24
N ALA A 387 -6.90 21.60 -5.47
CA ALA A 387 -7.72 21.95 -6.63
C ALA A 387 -9.18 21.48 -6.50
N LEU A 388 -9.42 20.30 -5.92
CA LEU A 388 -10.79 19.79 -5.70
C LEU A 388 -11.51 20.53 -4.56
N ILE A 389 -10.81 20.97 -3.51
CA ILE A 389 -11.40 21.80 -2.45
C ILE A 389 -11.79 23.16 -3.01
N ASP A 390 -10.91 23.79 -3.78
CA ASP A 390 -11.16 25.11 -4.38
C ASP A 390 -12.39 25.08 -5.33
N GLN A 391 -12.67 23.90 -5.92
CA GLN A 391 -13.85 23.66 -6.77
C GLN A 391 -15.10 23.20 -5.99
N GLY A 392 -15.03 23.01 -4.67
CA GLY A 392 -16.15 22.49 -3.87
C GLY A 392 -16.51 21.02 -4.17
N LEU A 393 -15.55 20.23 -4.68
CA LEU A 393 -15.75 18.84 -5.09
C LEU A 393 -15.33 17.81 -4.05
N VAL A 394 -14.66 18.21 -2.96
CA VAL A 394 -14.36 17.33 -1.83
C VAL A 394 -15.56 17.32 -0.88
N THR A 395 -16.13 16.14 -0.65
CA THR A 395 -17.34 15.97 0.18
C THR A 395 -17.04 15.56 1.63
N ASN A 396 -15.82 15.09 1.88
CA ASN A 396 -15.30 14.80 3.21
C ASN A 396 -13.88 15.36 3.28
N THR A 397 -13.58 16.31 4.17
CA THR A 397 -12.29 17.01 4.21
C THR A 397 -11.36 16.54 5.32
N ASP A 398 -11.89 15.88 6.35
CA ASP A 398 -11.28 15.65 7.65
C ASP A 398 -11.45 14.22 8.19
N ASN A 399 -12.50 13.49 7.80
CA ASN A 399 -12.68 12.08 8.18
C ASN A 399 -11.79 11.17 7.33
N TYR A 400 -10.49 11.16 7.67
CA TYR A 400 -9.49 10.39 6.95
C TYR A 400 -9.71 8.88 6.99
N LYS A 401 -10.53 8.33 7.90
CA LYS A 401 -10.84 6.88 7.94
C LYS A 401 -11.40 6.36 6.61
N LEU A 402 -12.06 7.23 5.85
CA LEU A 402 -12.63 6.93 4.54
C LEU A 402 -11.65 7.12 3.38
N TYR A 403 -10.44 7.64 3.61
CA TYR A 403 -9.43 7.93 2.58
C TYR A 403 -8.62 6.69 2.23
N SER A 404 -9.30 5.61 1.88
CA SER A 404 -8.72 4.28 1.64
C SER A 404 -8.71 3.89 0.16
N GLY A 405 -9.22 4.75 -0.73
CA GLY A 405 -9.48 4.46 -2.14
C GLY A 405 -10.76 3.67 -2.39
N LEU A 406 -11.43 3.17 -1.35
CA LEU A 406 -12.71 2.46 -1.47
C LEU A 406 -13.91 3.41 -1.50
N TRP A 407 -13.83 4.50 -0.72
CA TRP A 407 -14.94 5.41 -0.49
C TRP A 407 -14.86 6.67 -1.37
N ALA A 408 -16.02 7.11 -1.85
CA ALA A 408 -16.18 8.39 -2.52
C ALA A 408 -16.11 9.51 -1.48
N ASN A 409 -14.94 10.16 -1.43
CA ASN A 409 -14.71 11.38 -0.64
C ASN A 409 -14.79 12.64 -1.53
N VAL A 410 -15.28 12.46 -2.75
CA VAL A 410 -15.42 13.47 -3.78
C VAL A 410 -16.77 13.32 -4.46
N LYS A 411 -17.23 14.41 -5.06
CA LYS A 411 -18.28 14.40 -6.08
C LYS A 411 -17.72 14.92 -7.40
N THR A 412 -18.39 14.59 -8.48
CA THR A 412 -18.07 15.13 -9.81
C THR A 412 -19.01 16.30 -10.11
N ARG A 413 -18.85 16.95 -11.27
CA ARG A 413 -19.83 17.95 -11.74
C ARG A 413 -21.18 17.34 -12.11
N TYR A 414 -21.24 16.00 -12.25
CA TYR A 414 -22.39 15.26 -12.76
C TYR A 414 -22.98 14.28 -11.74
N LEU A 415 -22.17 13.83 -10.77
CA LEU A 415 -22.52 12.77 -9.83
C LEU A 415 -22.20 13.19 -8.40
N GLU A 416 -23.22 13.17 -7.53
CA GLU A 416 -23.02 13.24 -6.08
C GLU A 416 -22.29 12.00 -5.55
N SER A 417 -21.60 12.12 -4.40
CA SER A 417 -20.70 11.06 -3.88
C SER A 417 -21.36 9.69 -3.71
N ASP A 418 -22.59 9.64 -3.20
CA ASP A 418 -23.31 8.39 -2.99
C ASP A 418 -23.65 7.71 -4.32
N ARG A 419 -24.03 8.50 -5.33
CA ARG A 419 -24.28 7.98 -6.68
C ARG A 419 -23.00 7.52 -7.34
N LEU A 420 -21.90 8.27 -7.21
CA LEU A 420 -20.58 7.87 -7.69
C LEU A 420 -20.13 6.55 -7.04
N GLN A 421 -20.28 6.40 -5.72
CA GLN A 421 -19.95 5.18 -5.00
C GLN A 421 -20.76 3.98 -5.50
N TYR A 422 -22.07 4.17 -5.66
CA TYR A 422 -22.97 3.13 -6.18
C TYR A 422 -22.58 2.72 -7.59
N LEU A 423 -22.35 3.67 -8.50
CA LEU A 423 -22.00 3.40 -9.90
C LEU A 423 -20.62 2.75 -10.03
N PHE A 424 -19.64 3.22 -9.27
CA PHE A 424 -18.33 2.60 -9.17
C PHE A 424 -18.44 1.13 -8.78
N TRP A 425 -19.25 0.82 -7.77
CA TRP A 425 -19.50 -0.56 -7.35
C TRP A 425 -20.28 -1.35 -8.40
N TYR A 426 -21.40 -0.82 -8.88
CA TYR A 426 -22.37 -1.48 -9.74
C TYR A 426 -21.74 -1.91 -11.07
N HIS A 427 -21.08 -0.97 -11.74
CA HIS A 427 -20.46 -1.23 -13.04
C HIS A 427 -19.25 -2.16 -12.90
N ARG A 428 -18.55 -2.15 -11.75
CA ARG A 428 -17.55 -3.19 -11.47
C ARG A 428 -18.16 -4.59 -11.48
N GLN A 429 -19.33 -4.77 -10.84
CA GLN A 429 -20.00 -6.07 -10.82
C GLN A 429 -20.47 -6.52 -12.21
N LYS A 430 -20.91 -5.57 -13.05
CA LYS A 430 -21.40 -5.87 -14.39
C LYS A 430 -20.29 -6.14 -15.40
N VAL A 431 -19.28 -5.28 -15.42
CA VAL A 431 -18.23 -5.28 -16.45
C VAL A 431 -17.07 -6.21 -16.07
N LEU A 432 -16.71 -6.27 -14.78
CA LEU A 432 -15.58 -7.07 -14.28
C LEU A 432 -15.97 -8.23 -13.37
N GLY A 433 -17.21 -8.28 -12.86
CA GLY A 433 -17.64 -9.25 -11.85
C GLY A 433 -17.66 -10.70 -12.32
N TRP A 434 -17.56 -10.92 -13.62
CA TRP A 434 -17.50 -12.23 -14.25
C TRP A 434 -16.11 -12.50 -14.80
N TRP A 435 -15.08 -12.46 -13.94
CA TRP A 435 -13.69 -12.66 -14.35
C TRP A 435 -13.56 -13.75 -15.43
N ASP A 436 -13.12 -13.31 -16.61
CA ASP A 436 -12.84 -14.13 -17.77
C ASP A 436 -11.32 -14.21 -17.88
N PRO A 437 -10.71 -15.39 -17.66
CA PRO A 437 -9.27 -15.52 -17.67
C PRO A 437 -8.73 -15.17 -19.05
N SER A 438 -7.68 -14.35 -19.11
CA SER A 438 -6.96 -14.07 -20.35
C SER A 438 -6.34 -15.36 -20.92
N GLY A 439 -5.95 -15.35 -22.19
CA GLY A 439 -5.26 -16.48 -22.82
C GLY A 439 -4.01 -16.94 -22.06
N ILE A 440 -3.30 -16.01 -21.41
CA ILE A 440 -2.14 -16.32 -20.56
C ILE A 440 -2.57 -17.06 -19.31
N VAL A 441 -3.60 -16.56 -18.61
CA VAL A 441 -4.08 -17.24 -17.41
C VAL A 441 -4.62 -18.61 -17.74
N GLN A 442 -5.37 -18.76 -18.85
CA GLN A 442 -5.84 -20.05 -19.37
C GLN A 442 -4.67 -21.01 -19.65
N SER A 443 -3.58 -20.53 -20.25
CA SER A 443 -2.39 -21.34 -20.53
C SER A 443 -1.65 -21.81 -19.26
N GLN A 444 -1.77 -21.05 -18.16
CA GLN A 444 -1.08 -21.33 -16.90
C GLN A 444 -1.95 -22.11 -15.89
N GLY A 445 -3.27 -21.99 -15.95
CA GLY A 445 -4.19 -22.63 -15.02
C GLY A 445 -4.72 -23.96 -15.54
N GLN A 446 -4.00 -25.04 -15.24
CA GLN A 446 -4.47 -26.40 -15.52
C GLN A 446 -5.66 -26.77 -14.61
N GLY A 447 -6.73 -27.32 -15.21
CA GLY A 447 -7.89 -27.93 -14.56
C GLY A 447 -8.83 -26.96 -13.82
N TRP A 448 -8.32 -26.14 -12.90
CA TRP A 448 -9.13 -25.24 -12.07
C TRP A 448 -9.85 -24.18 -12.91
N ILE A 449 -9.24 -23.69 -13.99
CA ILE A 449 -9.85 -22.70 -14.88
C ILE A 449 -11.09 -23.28 -15.55
N SER A 450 -11.02 -24.53 -16.01
CA SER A 450 -12.18 -25.22 -16.56
C SER A 450 -13.27 -25.39 -15.50
N ILE A 451 -12.91 -25.74 -14.25
CA ILE A 451 -13.87 -25.82 -13.13
C ILE A 451 -14.49 -24.44 -12.82
N TRP A 452 -13.71 -23.36 -12.87
CA TRP A 452 -14.23 -22.00 -12.72
C TRP A 452 -15.21 -21.65 -13.84
N MET A 453 -14.81 -21.80 -15.09
CA MET A 453 -15.60 -21.37 -16.24
C MET A 453 -16.89 -22.17 -16.40
N TYR A 454 -16.85 -23.49 -16.19
CA TYR A 454 -17.96 -24.38 -16.50
C TYR A 454 -18.77 -24.82 -15.28
N ALA A 455 -18.28 -24.64 -14.05
CA ALA A 455 -19.03 -25.00 -12.85
C ALA A 455 -19.26 -23.82 -11.89
N PHE A 456 -18.20 -23.23 -11.32
CA PHE A 456 -18.35 -22.20 -10.29
C PHE A 456 -18.97 -20.90 -10.83
N LYS A 457 -18.51 -20.40 -11.98
CA LYS A 457 -19.02 -19.15 -12.58
C LYS A 457 -20.51 -19.26 -12.92
N PRO A 458 -21.00 -20.32 -13.60
CA PRO A 458 -22.43 -20.54 -13.78
C PRO A 458 -23.22 -20.63 -12.47
N ALA A 459 -22.73 -21.36 -11.47
CA ALA A 459 -23.39 -21.47 -10.17
C ALA A 459 -23.47 -20.10 -9.46
N LEU A 460 -22.40 -19.31 -9.48
CA LEU A 460 -22.39 -17.95 -8.94
C LEU A 460 -23.37 -17.02 -9.67
N LYS A 461 -23.53 -17.17 -10.99
CA LYS A 461 -24.55 -16.44 -11.77
C LYS A 461 -25.96 -16.79 -11.30
N VAL A 462 -26.26 -18.06 -11.05
CA VAL A 462 -27.56 -18.50 -10.51
C VAL A 462 -27.79 -17.95 -9.10
N ILE A 463 -26.80 -18.04 -8.22
CA ILE A 463 -26.88 -17.49 -6.85
C ILE A 463 -27.11 -15.98 -6.91
N LEU A 464 -26.37 -15.25 -7.74
CA LEU A 464 -26.56 -13.82 -7.92
C LEU A 464 -27.97 -13.51 -8.44
N GLY A 465 -28.47 -14.29 -9.42
CA GLY A 465 -29.83 -14.16 -9.93
C GLY A 465 -30.89 -14.26 -8.83
N HIS A 466 -30.76 -15.20 -7.90
CA HIS A 466 -31.66 -15.32 -6.74
C HIS A 466 -31.54 -14.14 -5.77
N VAL A 467 -30.31 -13.69 -5.48
CA VAL A 467 -30.08 -12.52 -4.62
C VAL A 467 -30.70 -11.27 -5.24
N LEU A 468 -30.52 -11.06 -6.54
CA LEU A 468 -31.07 -9.92 -7.27
C LEU A 468 -32.60 -9.96 -7.35
N LYS A 469 -33.23 -11.14 -7.51
CA LYS A 469 -34.69 -11.28 -7.42
C LYS A 469 -35.24 -10.88 -6.05
N LYS A 470 -34.50 -11.18 -4.98
CA LYS A 470 -34.95 -10.91 -3.60
C LYS A 470 -34.67 -9.48 -3.12
N HIS A 471 -33.54 -8.90 -3.50
CA HIS A 471 -33.04 -7.65 -2.91
C HIS A 471 -32.75 -6.55 -3.93
N GLY A 472 -32.82 -6.83 -5.24
CA GLY A 472 -32.36 -5.90 -6.26
C GLY A 472 -30.86 -5.59 -6.17
N TRP A 473 -30.40 -4.66 -7.01
CA TRP A 473 -29.01 -4.18 -6.98
C TRP A 473 -28.75 -3.25 -5.80
N GLU A 474 -29.70 -2.37 -5.47
CA GLU A 474 -29.58 -1.44 -4.34
C GLU A 474 -29.54 -2.18 -3.00
N GLY A 475 -30.44 -3.13 -2.75
CA GLY A 475 -30.41 -3.90 -1.51
C GLY A 475 -29.15 -4.78 -1.38
N ARG A 476 -28.55 -5.22 -2.49
CA ARG A 476 -27.24 -5.88 -2.48
C ARG A 476 -26.12 -4.88 -2.13
N TYR A 477 -26.11 -3.71 -2.77
CA TYR A 477 -25.14 -2.65 -2.51
C TYR A 477 -25.12 -2.25 -1.04
N GLU A 478 -26.29 -1.99 -0.44
CA GLU A 478 -26.39 -1.64 0.96
C GLU A 478 -25.80 -2.70 1.89
N ARG A 479 -25.99 -3.99 1.58
CA ARG A 479 -25.39 -5.09 2.36
C ARG A 479 -23.87 -5.08 2.27
N GLU A 480 -23.32 -4.77 1.10
CA GLU A 480 -21.87 -4.63 0.91
C GLU A 480 -21.32 -3.41 1.64
N VAL A 481 -21.99 -2.25 1.55
CA VAL A 481 -21.63 -1.04 2.30
C VAL A 481 -21.65 -1.30 3.81
N ARG A 482 -22.71 -1.89 4.36
CA ARG A 482 -22.79 -2.28 5.79
C ARG A 482 -21.67 -3.21 6.23
N ARG A 483 -21.14 -4.03 5.31
CA ARG A 483 -19.98 -4.88 5.58
C ARG A 483 -18.69 -4.07 5.55
N TRP A 484 -18.49 -3.20 4.56
CA TRP A 484 -17.30 -2.36 4.45
C TRP A 484 -17.18 -1.37 5.61
N THR A 485 -18.26 -0.78 6.08
CA THR A 485 -18.26 0.12 7.26
C THR A 485 -17.77 -0.60 8.51
N ARG A 486 -18.14 -1.88 8.68
CA ARG A 486 -17.69 -2.71 9.81
C ARG A 486 -16.32 -3.34 9.59
N LEU A 487 -15.73 -3.21 8.41
CA LEU A 487 -14.49 -3.91 8.05
C LEU A 487 -13.36 -3.55 9.01
N ASN A 488 -13.17 -2.26 9.30
CA ASN A 488 -12.16 -1.73 10.22
C ASN A 488 -12.78 -1.22 11.54
N ALA A 489 -13.94 -1.77 11.92
CA ALA A 489 -14.48 -1.58 13.25
C ALA A 489 -13.78 -2.59 14.18
N PHE A 490 -12.85 -2.10 14.99
CA PHE A 490 -12.16 -2.89 16.01
C PHE A 490 -12.87 -2.72 17.35
N GLU A 491 -14.02 -3.38 17.55
CA GLU A 491 -14.83 -3.25 18.77
C GLU A 491 -14.03 -3.57 20.05
N ASP A 492 -12.98 -4.40 19.95
CA ASP A 492 -12.12 -4.71 21.07
C ASP A 492 -11.15 -3.57 21.42
N LEU A 493 -10.99 -2.53 20.59
CA LEU A 493 -10.15 -1.36 20.84
C LEU A 493 -10.93 -0.13 21.35
N ASP A 494 -12.25 -0.24 21.50
CA ASP A 494 -13.09 0.81 22.08
C ASP A 494 -13.01 0.85 23.63
#